data_AF-A0A382LH93-F1
#
_entry.id   AF-A0A382LH93-F1
#
_cell.length_a   1.000
_cell.length_b   1.000
_cell.length_c   1.000
_cell.angle_alpha   90.00
_cell.angle_beta   90.00
_cell.angle_gamma   90.00
#
_symmetry.space_group_name_H-M   'P 1'
#
loop_
_entity.id
_entity.type
_entity.pdbx_description
1 polymer ?
#
loop_
_entity_poly.entity_id
_entity_poly.type
_entity_poly.pdbx_seq_one_letter_code
_entity_poly.pdbx_strand_id
1 'polypeptide(L)'
;MSKIKVNEISTLTGSDITITTGKTLTGTASQFKITGGTAGQALITDGSGGISFGAAGGLPTQTGNTGKFLTTDGTDASWAAVDALPSQTGQAGEYLKTDGTTATWEPASGGYDTATASTGYFDLPAGTT
;
A
#
# COMPACT_ATOMS: atom_id res chain seq x y z
N MET A 1 29.24 31.14 -34.68
CA MET A 1 28.91 30.02 -33.78
C MET A 1 28.90 28.74 -34.59
N SER A 2 29.83 27.83 -34.33
CA SER A 2 29.89 26.56 -35.07
C SER A 2 28.69 25.70 -34.69
N LYS A 3 27.90 25.31 -35.69
CA LYS A 3 26.80 24.35 -35.56
C LYS A 3 27.26 23.06 -36.23
N ILE A 4 27.39 21.98 -35.46
CA ILE A 4 27.57 20.65 -36.04
C ILE A 4 26.18 20.17 -36.44
N LYS A 5 25.94 20.09 -37.76
CA LYS A 5 24.73 19.47 -38.32
C LYS A 5 25.12 18.09 -38.82
N VAL A 6 24.71 17.06 -38.11
CA VAL A 6 24.89 15.67 -38.50
C VAL A 6 23.53 15.02 -38.62
N ASN A 7 23.34 14.22 -39.66
CA ASN A 7 22.09 13.47 -39.87
C ASN A 7 21.99 12.28 -38.88
N GLU A 8 23.12 11.76 -38.44
CA GLU A 8 23.26 10.68 -37.47
C GLU A 8 24.61 10.84 -36.75
N ILE A 9 24.67 10.55 -35.45
CA ILE A 9 25.93 10.26 -34.75
C ILE A 9 26.02 8.73 -34.73
N SER A 10 26.74 8.17 -35.71
CA SER A 10 26.92 6.71 -35.85
C SER A 10 28.08 6.22 -34.98
N THR A 11 28.76 5.12 -35.32
CA THR A 11 29.76 4.41 -34.49
C THR A 11 30.87 5.29 -33.91
N LEU A 12 30.57 5.99 -32.82
CA LEU A 12 31.54 6.38 -31.83
C LEU A 12 32.05 5.06 -31.25
N THR A 13 33.34 4.79 -31.37
CA THR A 13 33.97 3.69 -30.63
C THR A 13 34.06 4.14 -29.17
N GLY A 14 32.97 3.96 -28.44
CA GLY A 14 32.81 4.33 -27.05
C GLY A 14 31.40 3.97 -26.59
N SER A 15 31.26 3.57 -25.33
CA SER A 15 29.99 3.11 -24.77
C SER A 15 29.02 4.26 -24.46
N ASP A 16 29.53 5.50 -24.40
CA ASP A 16 28.81 6.64 -23.82
C ASP A 16 28.91 7.91 -24.69
N ILE A 17 27.81 8.67 -24.74
CA ILE A 17 27.80 10.07 -25.15
C ILE A 17 27.86 10.94 -23.89
N THR A 18 29.04 11.47 -23.56
CA THR A 18 29.23 12.28 -22.35
C THR A 18 28.82 13.74 -22.55
N ILE A 19 27.95 14.23 -21.67
CA ILE A 19 27.66 15.65 -21.53
C ILE A 19 28.47 16.14 -20.33
N THR A 20 29.40 17.07 -20.56
CA THR A 20 30.27 17.56 -19.48
C THR A 20 29.47 18.35 -18.44
N THR A 21 29.93 18.33 -17.19
CA THR A 21 29.31 19.03 -16.06
C THR A 21 29.02 20.49 -16.40
N GLY A 22 27.83 20.96 -16.03
CA GLY A 22 27.39 22.34 -16.27
C GLY A 22 26.95 22.63 -17.70
N LYS A 23 26.77 21.60 -18.54
CA LYS A 23 26.11 21.72 -19.85
C LYS A 23 24.68 21.18 -19.77
N THR A 24 23.78 21.81 -20.52
CA THR A 24 22.36 21.43 -20.61
C THR A 24 22.03 21.08 -22.06
N LEU A 25 21.28 20.01 -22.27
CA LEU A 25 20.64 19.74 -23.56
C LEU A 25 19.36 20.56 -23.62
N THR A 26 19.40 21.66 -24.36
CA THR A 26 18.25 22.53 -24.58
C THR A 26 17.55 22.16 -25.88
N GLY A 27 16.23 22.19 -25.88
CA GLY A 27 15.40 22.00 -27.06
C GLY A 27 13.92 22.04 -26.67
N THR A 28 13.02 22.10 -27.65
CA THR A 28 11.60 21.86 -27.37
C THR A 28 11.42 20.41 -26.90
N ALA A 29 10.34 20.08 -26.18
CA ALA A 29 10.07 18.71 -25.74
C ALA A 29 10.09 17.69 -26.90
N SER A 30 9.81 18.14 -28.13
CA SER A 30 9.89 17.32 -29.35
C SER A 30 11.33 17.01 -29.81
N GLN A 31 12.33 17.76 -29.35
CA GLN A 31 13.75 17.63 -29.75
C GLN A 31 14.55 16.71 -28.82
N PHE A 32 14.11 16.51 -27.57
CA PHE A 32 14.69 15.52 -26.66
C PHE A 32 13.64 14.46 -26.35
N LYS A 33 13.63 13.39 -27.16
CA LYS A 33 12.65 12.31 -27.06
C LYS A 33 13.30 11.06 -26.48
N ILE A 34 12.86 10.65 -25.30
CA ILE A 34 13.21 9.34 -24.73
C ILE A 34 12.06 8.40 -25.07
N THR A 35 12.29 7.48 -25.99
CA THR A 35 11.28 6.52 -26.48
C THR A 35 11.39 5.17 -25.77
N GLY A 36 10.29 4.42 -25.71
CA GLY A 36 10.27 3.03 -25.20
C GLY A 36 9.42 2.81 -23.95
N GLY A 37 9.09 3.88 -23.21
CA GLY A 37 8.16 3.81 -22.08
C GLY A 37 6.69 3.81 -22.50
N THR A 38 5.82 3.36 -21.59
CA THR A 38 4.36 3.51 -21.71
C THR A 38 3.87 4.75 -20.95
N ALA A 39 2.66 5.23 -21.29
CA ALA A 39 2.07 6.38 -20.62
C ALA A 39 1.92 6.12 -19.10
N GLY A 40 2.38 7.06 -18.27
CA GLY A 40 2.35 6.97 -16.82
C GLY A 40 3.59 6.35 -16.16
N GLN A 41 4.56 5.84 -16.94
CA GLN A 41 5.85 5.41 -16.40
C GLN A 41 6.76 6.60 -16.11
N ALA A 42 7.54 6.50 -15.03
CA ALA A 42 8.63 7.42 -14.72
C ALA A 42 9.95 6.91 -15.31
N LEU A 43 10.87 7.84 -15.56
CA LEU A 43 12.28 7.52 -15.68
C LEU A 43 12.87 7.35 -14.29
N ILE A 44 13.44 6.18 -14.03
CA ILE A 44 14.06 5.82 -12.75
C ILE A 44 15.56 5.64 -13.00
N THR A 45 16.39 6.17 -12.10
CA THR A 45 17.83 5.89 -12.07
C THR A 45 18.16 4.86 -11.01
N ASP A 46 19.12 3.99 -11.30
CA ASP A 46 19.67 3.00 -10.34
C ASP A 46 20.79 3.57 -9.45
N GLY A 47 21.11 4.87 -9.58
CA GLY A 47 22.20 5.52 -8.85
C GLY A 47 23.61 5.19 -9.38
N SER A 48 23.74 4.27 -10.34
CA SER A 48 24.99 3.90 -11.02
C SER A 48 25.03 4.41 -12.47
N GLY A 49 24.05 5.23 -12.87
CA GLY A 49 23.94 5.81 -14.21
C GLY A 49 23.03 5.02 -15.16
N GLY A 50 22.51 3.88 -14.73
CA GLY A 50 21.44 3.19 -15.44
C GLY A 50 20.14 3.98 -15.34
N ILE A 51 19.41 4.05 -16.46
CA ILE A 51 18.08 4.66 -16.54
C ILE A 51 17.12 3.62 -17.11
N SER A 52 15.99 3.41 -16.43
CA SER A 52 14.93 2.50 -16.87
C SER A 52 13.55 3.16 -16.76
N PHE A 53 12.56 2.59 -17.44
CA PHE A 53 11.17 2.97 -17.25
C PHE A 53 10.53 2.08 -16.19
N GLY A 54 9.82 2.69 -15.25
CA GLY A 54 9.13 1.94 -14.19
C GLY A 54 7.98 2.72 -13.56
N ALA A 55 7.31 2.08 -12.60
CA ALA A 55 6.27 2.72 -11.82
C ALA A 55 6.88 3.81 -10.92
N ALA A 56 6.33 5.02 -10.97
CA ALA A 56 6.72 6.09 -10.06
C ALA A 56 6.36 5.66 -8.62
N GLY A 57 7.38 5.53 -7.75
CA GLY A 57 7.17 5.32 -6.31
C GLY A 57 7.24 3.87 -5.81
N GLY A 58 7.71 2.91 -6.62
CA GLY A 58 7.97 1.54 -6.15
C GLY A 58 6.72 0.77 -5.69
N LEU A 59 5.54 1.23 -6.09
CA LEU A 59 4.29 0.55 -5.77
C LEU A 59 4.14 -0.72 -6.63
N PRO A 60 3.68 -1.85 -6.06
CA PRO A 60 3.31 -3.02 -6.84
C PRO A 60 2.14 -2.71 -7.78
N THR A 61 1.97 -3.55 -8.82
CA THR A 61 0.87 -3.43 -9.79
C THR A 61 -0.48 -3.24 -9.10
N GLN A 62 -1.22 -2.19 -9.47
CA GLN A 62 -2.49 -1.86 -8.82
C GLN A 62 -3.69 -2.65 -9.40
N THR A 63 -3.64 -3.01 -10.68
CA THR A 63 -4.71 -3.76 -11.35
C THR A 63 -5.01 -5.07 -10.64
N GLY A 64 -6.28 -5.30 -10.28
CA GLY A 64 -6.74 -6.52 -9.60
C GLY A 64 -6.63 -6.48 -8.07
N ASN A 65 -6.26 -5.35 -7.47
CA ASN A 65 -6.10 -5.23 -6.01
C ASN A 65 -7.16 -4.34 -5.33
N THR A 66 -8.35 -4.19 -5.92
CA THR A 66 -9.49 -3.48 -5.31
C THR A 66 -9.87 -4.11 -3.96
N GLY A 67 -10.05 -3.29 -2.92
CA GLY A 67 -10.44 -3.74 -1.57
C GLY A 67 -9.28 -4.28 -0.72
N LYS A 68 -8.06 -4.34 -1.27
CA LYS A 68 -6.84 -4.63 -0.52
C LYS A 68 -6.20 -3.35 0.01
N PHE A 69 -5.21 -3.50 0.90
CA PHE A 69 -4.37 -2.41 1.36
C PHE A 69 -2.89 -2.69 1.04
N LEU A 70 -2.10 -1.63 0.89
CA LEU A 70 -0.65 -1.77 0.77
C LEU A 70 -0.03 -2.00 2.13
N THR A 71 0.87 -2.97 2.19
CA THR A 71 1.74 -3.25 3.33
C THR A 71 3.19 -3.34 2.87
N THR A 72 4.13 -3.43 3.82
CA THR A 72 5.55 -3.61 3.53
C THR A 72 6.22 -4.48 4.60
N ASP A 73 7.25 -5.22 4.20
CA ASP A 73 8.17 -5.92 5.10
C ASP A 73 9.42 -5.08 5.45
N GLY A 74 9.43 -3.80 5.08
CA GLY A 74 10.57 -2.89 5.24
C GLY A 74 11.49 -2.83 4.02
N THR A 75 11.29 -3.71 3.03
CA THR A 75 12.03 -3.72 1.77
C THR A 75 11.09 -3.51 0.58
N ASP A 76 10.06 -4.36 0.46
CA ASP A 76 9.14 -4.36 -0.66
C ASP A 76 7.73 -3.94 -0.24
N ALA A 77 7.06 -3.19 -1.11
CA ALA A 77 5.64 -2.89 -0.97
C ALA A 77 4.81 -4.01 -1.61
N SER A 78 3.82 -4.54 -0.90
CA SER A 78 2.94 -5.63 -1.36
C SER A 78 1.48 -5.38 -0.98
N TRP A 79 0.56 -6.07 -1.67
CA TRP A 79 -0.87 -5.99 -1.37
C TRP A 79 -1.28 -7.08 -0.37
N ALA A 80 -1.95 -6.69 0.71
CA ALA A 80 -2.54 -7.60 1.69
C ALA A 80 -4.08 -7.54 1.66
N ALA A 81 -4.71 -8.67 1.96
CA ALA A 81 -6.16 -8.72 2.15
C ALA A 81 -6.54 -8.06 3.48
N VAL A 82 -7.62 -7.28 3.48
CA VAL A 82 -8.23 -6.80 4.72
C VAL A 82 -8.81 -8.03 5.44
N ASP A 83 -8.42 -8.23 6.70
CA ASP A 83 -9.07 -9.23 7.54
C ASP A 83 -10.48 -8.72 7.88
N ALA A 84 -11.48 -9.34 7.25
CA ALA A 84 -12.86 -8.93 7.37
C ALA A 84 -13.52 -9.67 8.53
N LEU A 85 -14.33 -8.94 9.30
CA LEU A 85 -15.18 -9.57 10.30
C LEU A 85 -16.14 -10.58 9.62
N PRO A 86 -16.55 -11.66 10.31
CA PRO A 86 -17.63 -12.52 9.84
C PRO A 86 -18.90 -11.70 9.54
N SER A 87 -19.77 -12.21 8.67
CA SER A 87 -21.02 -11.54 8.29
C SER A 87 -21.77 -11.00 9.52
N GLN A 88 -22.09 -9.71 9.51
CA GLN A 88 -22.85 -9.05 10.58
C GLN A 88 -24.37 -9.20 10.40
N THR A 89 -24.83 -9.64 9.23
CA THR A 89 -26.25 -9.81 8.93
C THR A 89 -26.87 -10.86 9.85
N GLY A 90 -27.88 -10.47 10.63
CA GLY A 90 -28.56 -11.35 11.58
C GLY A 90 -28.00 -11.31 13.01
N GLN A 91 -26.85 -10.66 13.22
CA GLN A 91 -26.08 -10.77 14.48
C GLN A 91 -26.36 -9.60 15.44
N ALA A 92 -27.55 -9.01 15.37
CA ALA A 92 -27.92 -7.88 16.21
C ALA A 92 -28.07 -8.32 17.67
N GLY A 93 -27.34 -7.65 18.58
CA GLY A 93 -27.32 -8.02 20.00
C GLY A 93 -26.34 -9.14 20.34
N GLU A 94 -25.54 -9.60 19.38
CA GLU A 94 -24.43 -10.53 19.63
C GLU A 94 -23.11 -9.76 19.78
N TYR A 95 -22.09 -10.43 20.31
CA TYR A 95 -20.72 -9.92 20.33
C TYR A 95 -19.79 -10.87 19.58
N LEU A 96 -18.72 -10.30 19.04
CA LEU A 96 -17.71 -11.08 18.35
C LEU A 96 -16.70 -11.64 19.36
N LYS A 97 -16.52 -12.95 19.37
CA LYS A 97 -15.53 -13.68 20.14
C LYS A 97 -14.46 -14.22 19.20
N THR A 98 -13.26 -14.45 19.72
CA THR A 98 -12.19 -15.15 19.00
C THR A 98 -11.48 -16.14 19.90
N ASP A 99 -11.00 -17.24 19.31
CA ASP A 99 -10.08 -18.20 19.92
C ASP A 99 -8.60 -17.94 19.52
N GLY A 100 -8.33 -16.81 18.84
CA GLY A 100 -7.03 -16.47 18.27
C GLY A 100 -6.82 -16.95 16.83
N THR A 101 -7.73 -17.76 16.28
CA THR A 101 -7.70 -18.23 14.89
C THR A 101 -8.97 -17.88 14.13
N THR A 102 -10.13 -18.05 14.76
CA THR A 102 -11.45 -17.82 14.15
C THR A 102 -12.20 -16.77 14.94
N ALA A 103 -12.89 -15.86 14.26
CA ALA A 103 -13.87 -14.98 14.86
C ALA A 103 -15.28 -15.59 14.73
N THR A 104 -16.03 -15.67 15.83
CA THR A 104 -17.39 -16.21 15.88
C THR A 104 -18.32 -15.26 16.63
N TRP A 105 -19.59 -15.26 16.27
CA TRP A 105 -20.60 -14.53 17.03
C TRP A 105 -21.10 -15.37 18.19
N GLU A 106 -21.28 -14.72 19.34
CA GLU A 106 -21.83 -15.33 20.53
C GLU A 106 -23.02 -14.50 21.03
N PRO A 107 -24.09 -15.14 21.51
CA PRO A 107 -25.21 -14.44 22.12
C PRO A 107 -24.74 -13.60 23.30
N ALA A 108 -25.16 -12.34 23.37
CA ALA A 108 -25.03 -11.57 24.59
C ALA A 108 -26.00 -12.14 25.64
N SER A 109 -25.62 -13.23 26.30
CA SER A 109 -26.36 -13.71 27.46
C SER A 109 -26.36 -12.61 28.52
N GLY A 110 -27.54 -12.07 28.79
CA GLY A 110 -27.75 -11.00 29.76
C GLY A 110 -27.37 -11.45 31.16
N GLY A 111 -26.11 -11.22 31.53
CA GLY A 111 -25.66 -11.25 32.92
C GLY A 111 -26.01 -9.98 33.70
N TYR A 112 -26.79 -9.06 33.11
CA TYR A 112 -27.51 -8.09 33.92
C TYR A 112 -28.79 -8.76 34.39
N ASP A 113 -28.83 -9.03 35.69
CA ASP A 113 -30.08 -9.09 36.43
C ASP A 113 -30.84 -7.81 36.07
N THR A 114 -31.79 -7.89 35.13
CA THR A 114 -32.74 -6.81 34.91
C THR A 114 -33.61 -6.80 36.15
N ALA A 115 -33.15 -6.03 37.15
CA ALA A 115 -33.77 -5.86 38.44
C ALA A 115 -35.15 -5.22 38.31
N THR A 116 -36.11 -6.01 37.85
CA THR A 116 -37.55 -5.78 38.00
C THR A 116 -38.19 -6.96 38.73
N ALA A 117 -37.46 -8.06 38.97
CA ALA A 117 -37.92 -9.21 39.75
C ALA A 117 -36.90 -9.71 40.78
N SER A 118 -35.93 -8.87 41.20
CA SER A 118 -35.15 -9.17 42.40
C SER A 118 -36.06 -9.07 43.62
N THR A 119 -36.64 -10.19 44.05
CA THR A 119 -37.26 -10.31 45.37
C THR A 119 -36.13 -10.33 46.37
N GLY A 120 -35.62 -9.14 46.71
CA GLY A 120 -34.41 -8.95 47.48
C GLY A 120 -34.27 -9.95 48.64
N TYR A 121 -33.32 -10.86 48.49
CA TYR A 121 -32.68 -11.55 49.60
C TYR A 121 -31.18 -11.45 49.38
N PHE A 122 -30.62 -10.32 49.81
CA PHE A 122 -29.18 -10.16 49.94
C PHE A 122 -28.83 -10.61 51.35
N ASP A 123 -28.32 -11.83 51.50
CA ASP A 123 -27.89 -12.35 52.79
C ASP A 123 -26.61 -11.59 53.21
N LEU A 124 -26.76 -10.63 54.12
CA LEU A 124 -25.62 -9.97 54.75
C LEU A 124 -25.02 -10.96 55.74
N PRO A 125 -23.73 -11.34 55.62
CA PRO A 125 -23.10 -12.18 56.61
C PRO A 125 -23.22 -11.48 57.97
N ALA A 126 -23.86 -12.16 58.94
CA ALA A 126 -23.97 -11.66 60.29
C ALA A 126 -22.56 -11.38 60.81
N GLY A 127 -22.22 -10.10 60.95
CA GLY A 127 -20.94 -9.68 61.49
C GLY A 127 -20.75 -10.31 62.85
N THR A 128 -19.65 -11.04 63.03
CA THR A 128 -19.23 -11.53 64.33
C THR A 128 -18.86 -10.33 65.18
N THR A 129 -19.63 -10.06 66.25
CA THR A 129 -19.25 -9.15 67.34
C THR A 129 -17.97 -9.58 68.02
#